data_AF-A0A2V7JQ02-F1
#
_entry.id   AF-A0A2V7JQ02-F1
#
_cell.length_a   1.000
_cell.length_b   1.000
_cell.length_c   1.000
_cell.angle_alpha   90.00
_cell.angle_beta   90.00
_cell.angle_gamma   90.00
#
_symmetry.space_group_name_H-M   'P 1'
#
loop_
_entity.id
_entity.type
_entity.pdbx_description
1 polymer ?
#
loop_
_entity_poly.entity_id
_entity_poly.type
_entity_poly.pdbx_seq_one_letter_code
_entity_poly.pdbx_strand_id
1 'polypeptide(L)'
;GCSRANNRLRYGVETTETCYDNFTAILKQFELDQRYIVSNVNFFMSVPIDDVGKAGIDAGAEEPGHYVDLRAERDVLAVLSNCPQMHNPCNGYNPKPIRVIVRSGA
;
A
#
# COMPACT_ATOMS: atom_id res chain seq x y z
N GLY A 1 6.39 0.89 -0.30
CA GLY A 1 5.45 -0.16 -0.68
C GLY A 1 6.17 -1.35 -1.31
N CYS A 2 5.45 -2.43 -1.63
CA CYS A 2 6.01 -3.56 -2.39
C CYS A 2 6.35 -3.15 -3.83
N SER A 3 7.40 -3.76 -4.38
CA SER A 3 7.90 -3.54 -5.73
C SER A 3 8.57 -4.83 -6.23
N ARG A 4 8.77 -4.95 -7.56
CA ARG A 4 9.38 -6.13 -8.17
C ARG A 4 10.80 -6.36 -7.61
N ALA A 5 11.57 -5.29 -7.48
CA ALA A 5 12.91 -5.33 -6.89
C ALA A 5 12.90 -5.77 -5.42
N ASN A 6 11.94 -5.27 -4.62
CA ASN A 6 11.84 -5.64 -3.21
C ASN A 6 11.38 -7.10 -3.04
N ASN A 7 10.46 -7.58 -3.87
CA ASN A 7 10.03 -8.98 -3.84
C ASN A 7 11.16 -9.93 -4.24
N ARG A 8 11.96 -9.58 -5.26
CA ARG A 8 13.17 -10.33 -5.62
C ARG A 8 14.17 -10.36 -4.45
N LEU A 9 14.45 -9.21 -3.84
CA LEU A 9 15.41 -9.10 -2.73
C LEU A 9 14.98 -9.87 -1.50
N ARG A 10 13.71 -9.75 -1.08
CA ARG A 10 13.22 -10.31 0.19
C ARG A 10 12.80 -11.77 0.09
N TYR A 11 12.26 -12.18 -1.06
CA TYR A 11 11.58 -13.47 -1.20
C TYR A 11 12.13 -14.32 -2.35
N GLY A 12 13.07 -13.80 -3.15
CA GLY A 12 13.66 -14.55 -4.27
C GLY A 12 12.68 -14.81 -5.42
N VAL A 13 11.57 -14.07 -5.50
CA VAL A 13 10.50 -14.27 -6.48
C VAL A 13 10.47 -13.15 -7.52
N GLU A 14 10.01 -13.48 -8.73
CA GLU A 14 9.66 -12.50 -9.74
C GLU A 14 8.14 -12.31 -9.78
N THR A 15 7.68 -11.07 -9.59
CA THR A 15 6.25 -10.72 -9.62
C THR A 15 5.99 -9.60 -10.62
N THR A 16 4.76 -9.52 -11.11
CA THR A 16 4.25 -8.41 -11.94
C THR A 16 3.22 -7.56 -11.20
N GLU A 17 2.62 -8.08 -10.13
CA GLU A 17 1.59 -7.42 -9.34
C GLU A 17 2.23 -6.79 -8.10
N THR A 18 2.45 -5.47 -8.13
CA THR A 18 3.00 -4.73 -6.99
C THR A 18 2.35 -3.36 -6.83
N CYS A 19 2.37 -2.80 -5.62
CA CYS A 19 1.89 -1.44 -5.40
C CYS A 19 2.65 -0.41 -6.24
N TYR A 20 3.96 -0.61 -6.42
CA TYR A 20 4.77 0.29 -7.23
C TYR A 20 4.32 0.32 -8.69
N ASP A 21 4.01 -0.85 -9.26
CA ASP A 21 3.48 -0.95 -10.63
C ASP A 21 2.06 -0.35 -10.74
N ASN A 22 1.21 -0.60 -9.74
CA ASN A 22 -0.13 0.01 -9.66
C ASN A 22 -0.07 1.54 -9.62
N PHE A 23 0.79 2.12 -8.77
CA PHE A 23 1.00 3.56 -8.69
C PHE A 23 1.50 4.12 -10.03
N THR A 24 2.50 3.46 -10.64
CA THR A 24 3.04 3.87 -11.94
C THR A 24 1.96 3.87 -13.02
N ALA A 25 1.08 2.87 -13.04
CA ALA A 25 0.00 2.78 -14.02
C ALA A 25 -1.03 3.92 -13.87
N ILE A 26 -1.40 4.28 -12.64
CA ILE A 26 -2.36 5.36 -12.38
C ILE A 26 -1.72 6.73 -12.65
N LEU A 27 -0.50 6.97 -12.15
CA LEU A 27 0.19 8.25 -12.30
C LEU A 27 0.43 8.63 -13.76
N LYS A 28 0.65 7.64 -14.65
CA LYS A 28 0.76 7.87 -16.10
C LYS A 28 -0.47 8.55 -16.70
N GLN A 29 -1.66 8.35 -16.14
CA GLN A 29 -2.89 8.99 -16.61
C GLN A 29 -2.90 10.51 -16.33
N PHE A 30 -2.00 10.96 -15.45
CA PHE A 30 -1.79 12.36 -15.07
C PHE A 30 -0.45 12.89 -15.59
N GLU A 31 0.18 12.21 -16.55
CA GLU A 31 1.49 12.58 -17.10
C GLU A 31 2.62 12.61 -16.04
N LEU A 32 2.42 11.90 -14.93
CA LEU A 32 3.39 11.74 -13.86
C LEU A 32 4.11 10.39 -13.99
N ASP A 33 5.41 10.39 -13.75
CA ASP A 33 6.24 9.19 -13.79
C ASP A 33 6.67 8.72 -12.39
N GLN A 34 7.50 7.68 -12.36
CA GLN A 34 7.99 7.03 -11.15
C GLN A 34 8.75 7.96 -10.18
N ARG A 35 9.24 9.13 -10.63
CA ARG A 35 9.93 10.11 -9.77
C ARG A 35 8.98 10.76 -8.77
N TYR A 36 7.67 10.71 -9.04
CA TYR A 36 6.62 11.22 -8.16
C TYR A 36 6.16 10.18 -7.13
N ILE A 37 6.66 8.94 -7.20
CA ILE A 37 6.36 7.91 -6.21
C ILE A 37 7.29 8.10 -5.01
N VAL A 38 6.75 8.64 -3.93
CA VAL A 38 7.42 8.79 -2.64
C VAL A 38 7.07 7.64 -1.68
N SER A 39 7.60 7.68 -0.46
CA SER A 39 7.19 6.78 0.62
C SER A 39 5.68 6.89 0.86
N ASN A 40 4.96 5.79 0.60
CA ASN A 40 3.52 5.73 0.80
C ASN A 40 3.16 5.40 2.25
N VAL A 41 1.99 5.86 2.69
CA VAL A 41 1.36 5.36 3.92
C VAL A 41 0.74 3.98 3.61
N ASN A 42 0.97 3.00 4.47
CA ASN A 42 0.41 1.65 4.34
C ASN A 42 -0.70 1.51 5.39
N PHE A 43 -1.94 1.88 5.04
CA PHE A 43 -3.07 1.72 5.96
C PHE A 43 -3.29 0.23 6.27
N PHE A 44 -3.65 -0.04 7.53
CA PHE A 44 -3.92 -1.36 8.08
C PHE A 44 -2.71 -2.34 8.12
N MET A 45 -1.57 -2.00 7.54
CA MET A 45 -0.37 -2.84 7.64
C MET A 45 0.33 -2.67 9.00
N SER A 46 0.60 -3.79 9.69
CA SER A 46 1.38 -3.81 10.92
C SER A 46 2.87 -4.10 10.65
N VAL A 47 3.75 -3.23 11.14
CA VAL A 47 5.21 -3.39 11.08
C VAL A 47 5.83 -3.09 12.45
N PRO A 48 5.71 -3.99 13.44
CA PRO A 48 6.28 -3.77 14.76
C PRO A 48 7.80 -3.70 14.72
N ILE A 49 8.36 -2.94 15.66
CA ILE A 49 9.80 -2.83 15.91
C ILE A 49 10.05 -3.47 17.29
N ASP A 50 10.97 -4.42 17.36
CA ASP A 50 11.34 -5.07 18.63
C ASP A 50 12.29 -4.20 19.47
N ASP A 51 12.63 -4.70 20.66
CA ASP A 51 13.48 -4.04 21.65
C ASP A 51 14.93 -3.80 21.18
N VAL A 52 15.38 -4.55 20.17
CA VAL A 52 16.68 -4.38 19.53
C VAL A 52 16.60 -3.60 18.20
N GLY A 53 15.43 -3.05 17.86
CA GLY A 53 15.23 -2.17 16.72
C GLY A 53 14.98 -2.89 15.38
N LYS A 54 14.72 -4.19 15.38
CA LYS A 54 14.40 -4.95 14.17
C LYS A 54 12.92 -4.81 13.84
N ALA A 55 12.65 -4.43 12.59
CA ALA A 55 11.30 -4.38 12.05
C ALA A 55 10.86 -5.74 11.47
N GLY A 56 9.63 -6.16 11.77
CA GLY A 56 8.99 -7.35 11.19
C GLY A 56 7.69 -6.98 10.48
N ILE A 57 7.28 -7.74 9.47
CA ILE A 57 5.92 -7.62 8.92
C ILE A 57 5.06 -8.64 9.65
N ASP A 58 4.05 -8.16 10.37
CA ASP A 58 3.12 -9.01 11.10
C ASP A 58 1.84 -9.26 10.29
N ALA A 59 1.04 -10.22 10.73
CA ALA A 59 -0.31 -10.38 10.23
C ALA A 59 -1.10 -9.09 10.45
N GLY A 60 -1.90 -8.70 9.45
CA GLY A 60 -2.85 -7.60 9.59
C GLY A 60 -3.76 -7.85 10.79
N ALA A 61 -3.97 -6.83 11.61
CA ALA A 61 -4.84 -6.87 12.80
C ALA A 61 -6.26 -6.36 12.49
N GLU A 62 -6.52 -5.99 11.23
CA GLU A 62 -7.76 -5.36 10.80
C GLU A 62 -8.89 -6.35 10.49
N GLU A 63 -10.09 -5.97 10.92
CA GLU A 63 -11.33 -6.69 10.65
C GLU A 63 -12.17 -5.94 9.61
N PRO A 64 -13.07 -6.63 8.87
CA PRO A 64 -14.02 -5.97 7.98
C PRO A 64 -14.82 -4.89 8.73
N GLY A 65 -14.80 -3.67 8.20
CA GLY A 65 -15.50 -2.52 8.79
C GLY A 65 -14.58 -1.49 9.42
N HIS A 66 -13.32 -1.82 9.69
CA HIS A 66 -12.30 -0.81 10.01
C HIS A 66 -12.14 0.17 8.84
N TYR A 67 -12.02 1.46 9.16
CA TYR A 67 -11.88 2.51 8.17
C TYR A 67 -10.93 3.60 8.65
N VAL A 68 -10.37 4.32 7.68
CA VAL A 68 -9.66 5.58 7.89
C VAL A 68 -10.45 6.66 7.16
N ASP A 69 -10.72 7.77 7.84
CA ASP A 69 -11.36 8.95 7.26
C ASP A 69 -10.31 10.06 7.14
N LEU A 70 -10.17 10.62 5.94
CA LEU A 70 -9.14 11.60 5.60
C LEU A 70 -9.79 12.87 5.08
N ARG A 71 -9.44 14.01 5.69
CA ARG A 71 -9.79 15.33 5.18
C ARG A 71 -8.68 15.85 4.26
N ALA A 72 -9.04 16.23 3.04
CA ALA A 72 -8.13 16.97 2.17
C ALA A 72 -8.08 18.44 2.63
N GLU A 73 -6.94 18.88 3.17
CA GLU A 73 -6.71 20.28 3.61
C GLU A 73 -6.47 21.25 2.44
N ARG A 74 -6.28 20.71 1.24
CA ARG A 74 -6.04 21.42 -0.02
C ARG A 74 -6.39 20.50 -1.19
N ASP A 75 -6.34 21.03 -2.41
CA ASP A 75 -6.45 20.22 -3.62
C ASP A 75 -5.30 19.20 -3.68
N VAL A 76 -5.66 17.93 -3.82
CA VAL A 76 -4.72 16.81 -3.82
C VAL A 76 -5.09 15.77 -4.87
N LEU A 77 -4.06 15.12 -5.43
CA LEU A 77 -4.20 13.86 -6.14
C LEU A 77 -3.93 12.71 -5.16
N ALA A 78 -4.98 11.99 -4.76
CA ALA A 78 -4.85 10.80 -3.93
C ALA A 78 -4.79 9.55 -4.82
N VAL A 79 -3.72 8.76 -4.69
CA VAL A 79 -3.56 7.49 -5.40
C VAL A 79 -3.54 6.35 -4.39
N LEU A 80 -4.45 5.39 -4.56
CA LEU A 80 -4.54 4.21 -3.71
C LEU A 80 -4.18 2.95 -4.51
N SER A 81 -3.46 2.04 -3.88
CA SER A 81 -3.21 0.70 -4.40
C SER A 81 -3.67 -0.30 -3.36
N ASN A 82 -4.61 -1.18 -3.74
CA ASN A 82 -4.93 -2.34 -2.92
C ASN A 82 -3.77 -3.34 -3.03
N CYS A 83 -3.02 -3.55 -1.94
CA CYS A 83 -1.74 -4.24 -1.98
C CYS A 83 -1.88 -5.71 -2.40
N PRO A 84 -1.29 -6.14 -3.53
CA PRO A 84 -1.42 -7.51 -4.03
C PRO A 84 -0.40 -8.49 -3.43
N GLN A 85 0.29 -8.10 -2.35
CA GLN A 85 1.39 -8.90 -1.78
C GLN A 85 0.91 -10.28 -1.32
N MET A 86 1.64 -11.33 -1.69
CA MET A 86 1.31 -12.72 -1.34
C MET A 86 2.46 -13.44 -0.62
N HIS A 87 3.60 -12.78 -0.42
CA HIS A 87 4.83 -13.40 0.07
C HIS A 87 5.14 -13.07 1.54
N ASN A 88 4.24 -12.37 2.23
CA ASN A 88 4.34 -12.07 3.64
C ASN A 88 2.92 -11.91 4.24
N PRO A 89 2.78 -11.88 5.58
CA PRO A 89 1.47 -11.97 6.20
C PRO A 89 0.67 -10.65 6.22
N CYS A 90 1.15 -9.56 5.58
CA CYS A 90 0.59 -8.21 5.74
C CYS A 90 -0.90 -8.06 5.41
N ASN A 91 -1.47 -9.00 4.65
CA ASN A 91 -2.89 -9.04 4.27
C ASN A 91 -3.50 -10.44 4.48
N GLY A 92 -2.88 -11.26 5.35
CA GLY A 92 -3.31 -12.63 5.61
C GLY A 92 -3.21 -13.56 4.40
N TYR A 93 -2.32 -13.26 3.44
CA TYR A 93 -2.14 -14.02 2.19
C TYR A 93 -3.42 -14.10 1.33
N ASN A 94 -4.35 -13.18 1.55
CA ASN A 94 -5.62 -13.14 0.83
C ASN A 94 -6.07 -11.68 0.67
N PRO A 95 -5.54 -10.95 -0.34
CA PRO A 95 -5.96 -9.59 -0.62
C PRO A 95 -7.48 -9.49 -0.78
N LYS A 96 -8.13 -8.69 0.07
CA LYS A 96 -9.58 -8.47 0.03
C LYS A 96 -9.90 -7.14 -0.65
N PRO A 97 -11.11 -6.98 -1.23
CA PRO A 97 -11.54 -5.70 -1.76
C PRO A 97 -11.55 -4.61 -0.68
N ILE A 98 -11.13 -3.40 -1.04
CA ILE A 98 -11.31 -2.19 -0.24
C ILE A 98 -12.41 -1.31 -0.84
N ARG A 99 -13.11 -0.56 0.01
CA ARG A 99 -14.09 0.44 -0.44
C ARG A 99 -13.54 1.83 -0.23
N VAL A 100 -13.55 2.64 -1.29
CA VAL A 100 -13.18 4.05 -1.25
C VAL A 100 -14.44 4.88 -1.48
N ILE A 101 -14.67 5.87 -0.62
CA ILE A 101 -15.79 6.81 -0.74
C ILE A 101 -15.19 8.21 -0.75
N VAL A 102 -15.46 8.98 -1.80
CA VAL A 102 -15.09 10.40 -1.88
C VAL A 102 -16.36 11.21 -1.63
N ARG A 103 -16.27 12.21 -0.74
CA ARG A 103 -17.37 13.11 -0.40
C ARG A 103 -16.88 14.55 -0.52
N SER A 104 -17.69 15.44 -1.08
CA SER A 104 -17.49 16.87 -0.93
C SER A 104 -17.87 17.29 0.49
N GLY A 105 -17.19 18.31 1.05
CA GLY A 105 -17.66 18.97 2.27
C GLY A 105 -19.08 19.52 2.06
N ALA A 106 -19.87 19.56 3.13
CA ALA A 106 -21.14 20.29 3.16
C ALA A 106 -20.89 21.80 3.04
#